data_AF-A0A2H3S3R5-F1
#
_entry.id   AF-A0A2H3S3R5-F1
#
_cell.length_a   1.000
_cell.length_b   1.000
_cell.length_c   1.000
_cell.angle_alpha   90.00
_cell.angle_beta   90.00
_cell.angle_gamma   90.00
#
_symmetry.space_group_name_H-M   'P 1'
#
loop_
_entity.id
_entity.type
_entity.pdbx_description
1 polymer ?
#
loop_
_entity_poly.entity_id
_entity_poly.type
_entity_poly.pdbx_seq_one_letter_code
_entity_poly.pdbx_strand_id
1 'polypeptide(L)'
;MVWKDQNEEFVKYMESIFLAAAHNRDPAKMEAVWREQIKGFGEEYREVLEKPSAFQSAVRVFRQVYAQGGAGHGLDMKLNTEPWGFNLEDIEYESIRLWYGSAGENTSPEMGRYMAERLPKAIYKEYSGETHDTIWRKDLLTEFLKDLIRWKNESFW
;
A
#
# COMPACT_ATOMS: atom_id res chain seq x y z
N MET A 1 0.63 7.92 -17.23
CA MET A 1 1.30 6.75 -17.82
C MET A 1 0.68 5.52 -17.20
N VAL A 2 0.18 4.58 -18.00
CA VAL A 2 -0.49 3.37 -17.49
C VAL A 2 0.47 2.20 -17.69
N TRP A 3 1.07 1.71 -16.60
CA TRP A 3 2.09 0.66 -16.64
C TRP A 3 1.57 -0.71 -17.12
N LYS A 4 0.25 -0.88 -17.21
CA LYS A 4 -0.42 -2.09 -17.71
C LYS A 4 0.18 -2.57 -19.03
N ASP A 5 0.31 -1.65 -19.99
CA ASP A 5 0.71 -1.98 -21.37
C ASP A 5 2.23 -1.88 -21.58
N GLN A 6 2.97 -1.44 -20.56
CA GLN A 6 4.42 -1.19 -20.60
C GLN A 6 5.14 -2.03 -19.52
N ASN A 7 4.66 -3.24 -19.25
CA ASN A 7 5.12 -4.05 -18.14
C ASN A 7 6.63 -4.32 -18.19
N GLU A 8 7.18 -4.63 -19.37
CA GLU A 8 8.62 -4.87 -19.53
C GLU A 8 9.44 -3.59 -19.30
N GLU A 9 8.96 -2.44 -19.75
CA GLU A 9 9.63 -1.16 -19.56
C GLU A 9 9.59 -0.74 -18.09
N PHE A 10 8.47 -0.96 -17.41
CA PHE A 10 8.32 -0.79 -15.97
C PHE A 10 9.32 -1.66 -15.21
N VAL A 11 9.40 -2.96 -15.52
CA VAL A 11 10.34 -3.87 -14.86
C VAL A 11 11.78 -3.41 -15.06
N LYS A 12 12.17 -3.09 -16.30
CA LYS A 12 13.52 -2.59 -16.59
C LYS A 12 13.83 -1.29 -15.85
N TYR A 13 12.86 -0.37 -15.79
CA TYR A 13 13.00 0.87 -15.05
C TYR A 13 13.21 0.62 -13.55
N MET A 14 12.37 -0.21 -12.93
CA MET A 14 12.49 -0.51 -11.50
C MET A 14 13.77 -1.29 -11.17
N GLU A 15 14.16 -2.25 -12.02
CA GLU A 15 15.42 -2.97 -11.86
C GLU A 15 16.64 -2.05 -11.99
N SER A 16 16.60 -1.05 -12.88
CA SER A 16 17.67 -0.07 -13.03
C SER A 16 17.94 0.73 -11.75
N ILE A 17 16.93 0.85 -10.88
CA ILE A 17 17.00 1.55 -9.60
C ILE A 17 17.45 0.59 -8.49
N PHE A 18 16.80 -0.56 -8.35
CA PHE A 18 16.89 -1.37 -7.14
C PHE A 18 17.74 -2.64 -7.26
N LEU A 19 17.84 -3.25 -8.43
CA LEU A 19 18.33 -4.63 -8.57
C LEU A 19 19.78 -4.78 -8.11
N ALA A 20 20.66 -3.91 -8.58
CA ALA A 20 22.08 -3.94 -8.23
C ALA A 20 22.29 -3.75 -6.71
N ALA A 21 21.49 -2.89 -6.07
CA ALA A 21 21.55 -2.65 -4.64
C ALA A 21 21.02 -3.84 -3.83
N ALA A 22 19.96 -4.49 -4.31
CA ALA A 22 19.36 -5.65 -3.67
C ALA A 22 20.32 -6.86 -3.61
N HIS A 23 21.11 -7.08 -4.67
CA HIS A 23 22.11 -8.14 -4.74
C HIS A 23 23.43 -7.80 -4.05
N ASN A 24 23.66 -6.54 -3.71
CA ASN A 24 24.90 -6.13 -3.06
C ASN A 24 24.93 -6.61 -1.59
N ARG A 25 26.03 -7.21 -1.15
CA ARG A 25 26.19 -7.68 0.24
C ARG A 25 26.31 -6.52 1.24
N ASP A 26 26.76 -5.35 0.79
CA ASP A 26 26.82 -4.14 1.61
C ASP A 26 25.41 -3.56 1.79
N PRO A 27 24.84 -3.55 3.01
CA PRO A 27 23.52 -3.00 3.26
C PRO A 27 23.43 -1.50 2.93
N ALA A 28 24.54 -0.75 3.02
CA ALA A 28 24.56 0.69 2.75
C ALA A 28 24.19 1.04 1.30
N LYS A 29 24.33 0.08 0.36
CA LYS A 29 23.94 0.30 -1.04
C LYS A 29 22.43 0.47 -1.21
N MET A 30 21.64 -0.38 -0.55
CA MET A 30 20.19 -0.23 -0.60
C MET A 30 19.71 0.98 0.20
N GLU A 31 20.39 1.32 1.30
CA GLU A 31 20.11 2.56 2.04
C GLU A 31 20.34 3.79 1.16
N ALA A 32 21.41 3.84 0.38
CA ALA A 32 21.69 4.94 -0.53
C ALA A 32 20.61 5.08 -1.62
N VAL A 33 20.21 3.96 -2.25
CA VAL A 33 19.12 3.95 -3.24
C VAL A 33 17.83 4.45 -2.62
N TRP A 34 17.45 3.95 -1.44
CA TRP A 34 16.22 4.35 -0.77
C TRP A 34 16.23 5.84 -0.38
N ARG A 35 17.38 6.37 0.06
CA ARG A 35 17.55 7.79 0.37
C ARG A 35 17.33 8.68 -0.86
N GLU A 36 17.78 8.25 -2.04
CA GLU A 36 17.49 8.96 -3.29
C GLU A 36 16.00 8.89 -3.65
N GLN A 37 15.33 7.76 -3.44
CA GLN A 37 13.90 7.63 -3.72
C GLN A 37 13.06 8.56 -2.84
N ILE A 38 13.40 8.68 -1.55
CA ILE A 38 12.70 9.55 -0.59
C ILE A 38 12.63 11.01 -1.09
N LYS A 39 13.64 11.50 -1.81
CA LYS A 39 13.65 12.87 -2.36
C LYS A 39 12.52 13.16 -3.34
N GLY A 40 11.97 12.13 -3.99
CA GLY A 40 10.85 12.26 -4.91
C GLY A 40 9.49 12.44 -4.23
N PHE A 41 9.41 12.26 -2.91
CA PHE A 41 8.17 12.40 -2.15
C PHE A 41 7.99 13.82 -1.59
N GLY A 42 6.73 14.20 -1.34
CA GLY A 42 6.36 15.41 -0.61
C GLY A 42 7.04 15.51 0.76
N GLU A 43 7.21 16.72 1.28
CA GLU A 43 7.90 16.98 2.55
C GLU A 43 7.28 16.21 3.72
N GLU A 44 5.95 16.18 3.76
CA GLU A 44 5.13 15.46 4.73
C GLU A 44 5.43 13.95 4.77
N TYR A 45 5.72 13.35 3.62
CA TYR A 45 6.08 11.92 3.52
C TYR A 45 7.53 11.70 3.94
N ARG A 46 8.43 12.61 3.57
CA ARG A 46 9.85 12.52 3.93
C ARG A 46 10.04 12.53 5.43
N GLU A 47 9.33 13.39 6.16
CA GLU A 47 9.36 13.42 7.63
C GLU A 47 9.01 12.08 8.28
N VAL A 48 8.14 11.28 7.67
CA VAL A 48 7.76 9.95 8.16
C VAL A 48 8.77 8.89 7.72
N LEU A 49 9.12 8.87 6.43
CA LEU A 49 9.97 7.84 5.82
C LEU A 49 11.44 7.93 6.27
N GLU A 50 11.90 9.11 6.68
CA GLU A 50 13.27 9.31 7.20
C GLU A 50 13.44 8.89 8.66
N LYS A 51 12.34 8.59 9.38
CA LYS A 51 12.43 8.05 10.75
C LYS A 51 13.19 6.72 10.73
N PRO A 52 14.15 6.48 11.66
CA PRO A 52 15.05 5.34 11.58
C PRO A 52 14.36 3.97 11.40
N SER A 53 13.25 3.74 12.11
CA SER A 53 12.49 2.48 12.01
C SER A 53 11.79 2.31 10.66
N ALA A 54 11.17 3.37 10.13
CA ALA A 54 10.48 3.37 8.85
C ALA A 54 11.49 3.19 7.71
N PHE A 55 12.56 4.00 7.72
CA PHE A 55 13.64 3.94 6.74
C PHE A 55 14.25 2.54 6.64
N GLN A 56 14.65 1.96 7.78
CA GLN A 56 15.27 0.63 7.79
C GLN A 56 14.29 -0.48 7.41
N SER A 57 13.00 -0.32 7.71
CA SER A 57 11.97 -1.28 7.28
C SER A 57 11.80 -1.25 5.77
N ALA A 58 11.70 -0.07 5.17
CA ALA A 58 11.62 0.06 3.72
C ALA A 58 12.86 -0.50 3.01
N VAL A 59 14.07 -0.23 3.51
CA VAL A 59 15.32 -0.82 2.99
C VAL A 59 15.26 -2.35 2.95
N ARG A 60 14.80 -2.99 4.04
CA ARG A 60 14.65 -4.46 4.09
C ARG A 60 13.59 -4.96 3.10
N VAL A 61 12.44 -4.29 3.03
CA VAL A 61 11.33 -4.66 2.13
C VAL A 61 11.78 -4.57 0.68
N PHE A 62 12.29 -3.42 0.24
CA PHE A 62 12.70 -3.22 -1.15
C PHE A 62 13.86 -4.14 -1.52
N ARG A 63 14.79 -4.43 -0.59
CA ARG A 63 15.85 -5.42 -0.85
C ARG A 63 15.26 -6.78 -1.14
N GLN A 64 14.23 -7.20 -0.40
CA GLN A 64 13.58 -8.48 -0.60
C GLN A 64 12.73 -8.50 -1.89
N VAL A 65 12.00 -7.42 -2.19
CA VAL A 65 11.20 -7.29 -3.42
C VAL A 65 12.04 -7.57 -4.66
N TYR A 66 13.27 -7.02 -4.72
CA TYR A 66 14.15 -7.16 -5.88
C TYR A 66 15.22 -8.25 -5.73
N ALA A 67 15.16 -9.08 -4.68
CA ALA A 67 16.14 -10.13 -4.46
C ALA A 67 16.22 -11.14 -5.62
N GLN A 68 15.11 -11.32 -6.36
CA GLN A 68 15.00 -12.25 -7.49
C GLN A 68 14.82 -11.55 -8.85
N GLY A 69 14.94 -10.22 -8.90
CA GLY A 69 14.55 -9.42 -10.08
C GLY A 69 13.25 -8.64 -9.87
N GLY A 70 12.85 -7.87 -10.88
CA GLY A 70 11.65 -7.02 -10.87
C GLY A 70 10.39 -7.69 -11.42
N ALA A 71 10.48 -8.92 -11.93
CA ALA A 71 9.36 -9.62 -12.56
C ALA A 71 8.12 -9.75 -11.66
N GLY A 72 8.32 -9.97 -10.34
CA GLY A 72 7.21 -10.03 -9.38
C GLY A 72 6.47 -8.69 -9.27
N HIS A 73 7.19 -7.58 -9.16
CA HIS A 73 6.58 -6.25 -9.13
C HIS A 73 5.88 -5.91 -10.45
N GLY A 74 6.46 -6.33 -11.58
CA GLY A 74 5.80 -6.23 -12.88
C GLY A 74 4.47 -7.00 -12.89
N LEU A 75 4.48 -8.25 -12.43
CA LEU A 75 3.26 -9.07 -12.36
C LEU A 75 2.18 -8.41 -11.49
N ASP A 76 2.53 -7.89 -10.32
CA ASP A 76 1.60 -7.18 -9.44
C ASP A 76 0.95 -5.98 -10.15
N MET A 77 1.74 -5.17 -10.86
CA MET A 77 1.20 -4.02 -11.62
C MET A 77 0.24 -4.46 -12.72
N LYS A 78 0.54 -5.57 -13.40
CA LYS A 78 -0.37 -6.13 -14.42
C LYS A 78 -1.67 -6.60 -13.78
N LEU A 79 -1.59 -7.44 -12.76
CA LEU A 79 -2.75 -8.03 -12.08
C LEU A 79 -3.67 -6.97 -11.47
N ASN A 80 -3.12 -5.89 -10.92
CA ASN A 80 -3.89 -4.76 -10.39
C ASN A 80 -4.79 -4.07 -11.43
N THR A 81 -4.56 -4.31 -12.72
CA THR A 81 -5.30 -3.69 -13.83
C THR A 81 -6.07 -4.69 -14.69
N GLU A 82 -6.08 -5.96 -14.29
CA GLU A 82 -6.85 -7.03 -14.92
C GLU A 82 -8.11 -7.35 -14.10
N PRO A 83 -9.15 -7.93 -14.72
CA PRO A 83 -10.29 -8.45 -13.98
C PRO A 83 -9.83 -9.46 -12.92
N TRP A 84 -10.34 -9.33 -11.69
CA TRP A 84 -9.94 -10.18 -10.56
C TRP A 84 -10.44 -11.62 -10.65
N GLY A 85 -11.35 -11.90 -11.59
CA GLY A 85 -11.99 -13.22 -11.74
C GLY A 85 -13.18 -13.45 -10.80
N PHE A 86 -13.61 -12.43 -10.05
CA PHE A 86 -14.83 -12.40 -9.25
C PHE A 86 -15.36 -10.97 -9.18
N ASN A 87 -16.65 -10.79 -8.89
CA ASN A 87 -17.23 -9.47 -8.65
C ASN A 87 -17.20 -9.17 -7.15
N LEU A 88 -17.17 -7.88 -6.79
CA LEU A 88 -17.21 -7.48 -5.38
C LEU A 88 -18.50 -7.95 -4.71
N GLU A 89 -19.58 -7.95 -5.46
CA GLU A 89 -20.93 -8.38 -5.07
C GLU A 89 -20.99 -9.86 -4.67
N ASP A 90 -20.03 -10.67 -5.14
CA ASP A 90 -19.94 -12.11 -4.82
C ASP A 90 -19.24 -12.35 -3.46
N ILE A 91 -18.71 -11.31 -2.79
CA ILE A 91 -18.03 -11.45 -1.50
C ILE A 91 -19.05 -11.48 -0.36
N GLU A 92 -19.24 -12.66 0.23
CA GLU A 92 -20.21 -12.88 1.32
C GLU A 92 -19.69 -12.54 2.73
N TYR A 93 -18.40 -12.18 2.87
CA TYR A 93 -17.77 -11.94 4.16
C TYR A 93 -18.39 -10.73 4.90
N GLU A 94 -18.79 -10.95 6.15
CA GLU A 94 -19.67 -10.01 6.86
C GLU A 94 -18.95 -8.87 7.58
N SER A 95 -17.61 -8.81 7.50
CA SER A 95 -16.86 -7.82 8.24
C SER A 95 -15.73 -7.15 7.50
N ILE A 96 -16.08 -6.72 6.31
CA ILE A 96 -15.22 -5.84 5.55
C ILE A 96 -15.27 -4.46 6.20
N ARG A 97 -14.10 -3.91 6.53
CA ARG A 97 -13.93 -2.54 7.00
C ARG A 97 -13.13 -1.77 5.98
N LEU A 98 -13.67 -0.63 5.56
CA LEU A 98 -13.04 0.27 4.61
C LEU A 98 -12.80 1.61 5.32
N TRP A 99 -11.57 1.84 5.77
CA TRP A 99 -11.17 3.12 6.36
C TRP A 99 -10.41 3.95 5.34
N TYR A 100 -10.89 5.16 5.09
CA TYR A 100 -10.34 6.07 4.10
C TYR A 100 -10.07 7.45 4.69
N GLY A 101 -9.02 8.11 4.23
CA GLY A 101 -8.79 9.52 4.52
C GLY A 101 -9.39 10.40 3.43
N SER A 102 -10.13 11.46 3.81
CA SER A 102 -10.87 12.32 2.87
C SER A 102 -9.99 13.12 1.90
N ALA A 103 -8.70 13.27 2.22
CA ALA A 103 -7.69 13.97 1.42
C ALA A 103 -6.72 13.02 0.69
N GLY A 104 -7.03 11.72 0.63
CA GLY A 104 -6.23 10.76 -0.12
C GLY A 104 -6.37 10.93 -1.64
N GLU A 105 -5.25 11.10 -2.34
CA GLU A 105 -5.25 11.19 -3.82
C GLU A 105 -4.98 9.83 -4.47
N ASN A 106 -4.00 9.08 -3.98
CA ASN A 106 -3.58 7.79 -4.55
C ASN A 106 -4.60 6.66 -4.29
N THR A 107 -5.23 6.66 -3.12
CA THR A 107 -6.34 5.75 -2.75
C THR A 107 -7.54 6.58 -2.35
N SER A 108 -8.22 7.17 -3.34
CA SER A 108 -9.20 8.22 -3.05
C SER A 108 -10.44 7.69 -2.32
N PRO A 109 -11.13 8.52 -1.52
CA PRO A 109 -12.41 8.18 -0.89
C PRO A 109 -13.46 7.64 -1.87
N GLU A 110 -13.47 8.14 -3.11
CA GLU A 110 -14.36 7.69 -4.17
C GLU A 110 -14.15 6.21 -4.49
N MET A 111 -12.89 5.75 -4.53
CA MET A 111 -12.59 4.32 -4.73
C MET A 111 -13.14 3.47 -3.56
N GLY A 112 -12.99 3.97 -2.32
CA GLY A 112 -13.52 3.30 -1.14
C GLY A 112 -15.05 3.22 -1.13
N ARG A 113 -15.73 4.33 -1.49
CA ARG A 113 -17.20 4.37 -1.63
C ARG A 113 -17.70 3.45 -2.74
N TYR A 114 -17.01 3.45 -3.90
CA TYR A 114 -17.33 2.55 -5.01
C TYR A 114 -17.31 1.07 -4.57
N MET A 115 -16.30 0.68 -3.78
CA MET A 115 -16.21 -0.68 -3.24
C MET A 115 -17.30 -0.93 -2.18
N ALA A 116 -17.54 0.01 -1.27
CA ALA A 116 -18.54 -0.12 -0.21
C ALA A 116 -19.96 -0.32 -0.76
N GLU A 117 -20.31 0.38 -1.86
CA GLU A 117 -21.60 0.22 -2.53
C GLU A 117 -21.83 -1.18 -3.11
N ARG A 118 -20.76 -1.92 -3.42
CA ARG A 118 -20.79 -3.24 -4.06
C ARG A 118 -20.47 -4.38 -3.11
N LEU A 119 -19.94 -4.06 -1.94
CA LEU A 119 -19.68 -5.00 -0.87
C LEU A 119 -20.82 -4.85 0.15
N PRO A 120 -21.93 -5.63 0.02
CA PRO A 120 -23.18 -5.36 0.72
C PRO A 120 -23.08 -5.38 2.25
N LYS A 121 -22.02 -6.00 2.78
CA LYS A 121 -21.74 -6.11 4.22
C LYS A 121 -20.54 -5.27 4.68
N ALA A 122 -19.98 -4.43 3.80
CA ALA A 122 -18.87 -3.57 4.17
C ALA A 122 -19.34 -2.37 5.00
N ILE A 123 -18.53 -1.99 5.98
CA ILE A 123 -18.68 -0.73 6.71
C ILE A 123 -17.61 0.23 6.22
N TYR A 124 -18.06 1.32 5.59
CA TYR A 124 -17.20 2.40 5.13
C TYR A 124 -17.13 3.51 6.19
N LYS A 125 -15.91 3.97 6.47
CA LYS A 125 -15.68 5.11 7.35
C LYS A 125 -14.58 6.00 6.80
N GLU A 126 -14.89 7.29 6.77
CA GLU A 126 -14.00 8.32 6.26
C GLU A 126 -13.50 9.23 7.39
N TYR A 127 -12.21 9.55 7.35
CA TYR A 127 -11.55 10.42 8.31
C TYR A 127 -11.19 11.75 7.66
N SER A 128 -11.81 12.82 8.14
CA SER A 128 -11.68 14.16 7.59
C SER A 128 -10.25 14.70 7.70
N GLY A 129 -9.73 15.23 6.58
CA GLY A 129 -8.40 15.80 6.48
C GLY A 129 -7.26 14.78 6.41
N GLU A 130 -7.56 13.48 6.46
CA GLU A 130 -6.55 12.43 6.43
C GLU A 130 -6.21 11.99 5.00
N THR A 131 -5.00 11.50 4.77
CA THR A 131 -4.54 10.88 3.54
C THR A 131 -4.37 9.37 3.72
N HIS A 132 -3.99 8.65 2.66
CA HIS A 132 -3.64 7.22 2.73
C HIS A 132 -2.60 6.92 3.82
N ASP A 133 -1.68 7.86 4.05
CA ASP A 133 -0.53 7.67 4.90
C ASP A 133 -0.76 8.16 6.34
N THR A 134 -1.55 9.23 6.52
CA THR A 134 -1.79 9.81 7.85
C THR A 134 -2.78 9.01 8.70
N ILE A 135 -3.59 8.13 8.09
CA ILE A 135 -4.52 7.27 8.83
C ILE A 135 -3.85 6.19 9.70
N TRP A 136 -2.56 5.90 9.49
CA TRP A 136 -1.84 4.83 10.19
C TRP A 136 -1.21 5.26 11.53
N ARG A 137 -1.52 6.46 12.02
CA ARG A 137 -1.04 6.94 13.33
C ARG A 137 -1.68 6.17 14.49
N LYS A 138 -1.02 6.21 15.65
CA LYS A 138 -1.31 5.35 16.80
C LYS A 138 -2.76 5.43 17.29
N ASP A 139 -3.34 6.63 17.37
CA ASP A 139 -4.71 6.87 17.81
C ASP A 139 -5.74 6.23 16.87
N LEU A 140 -5.64 6.47 15.56
CA LEU A 140 -6.52 5.87 14.56
C LEU A 140 -6.30 4.36 14.44
N LEU A 141 -5.05 3.89 14.48
CA LEU A 141 -4.77 2.45 14.51
C LEU A 141 -5.41 1.77 15.74
N THR A 142 -5.37 2.43 16.90
CA THR A 142 -6.05 1.92 18.10
C THR A 142 -7.57 1.85 17.89
N GLU A 143 -8.14 2.81 17.17
CA GLU A 143 -9.55 2.80 16.79
C GLU A 143 -9.88 1.66 15.82
N PHE A 144 -9.09 1.46 14.77
CA PHE A 144 -9.26 0.36 13.80
C PHE A 144 -9.23 -0.99 14.50
N LEU A 145 -8.27 -1.19 15.41
CA LEU A 145 -8.17 -2.42 16.19
C LEU A 145 -9.39 -2.62 17.09
N LYS A 146 -9.91 -1.56 17.71
CA LYS A 146 -11.15 -1.65 18.51
C LYS A 146 -12.35 -2.01 17.65
N ASP A 147 -12.47 -1.44 16.45
CA ASP A 147 -13.55 -1.74 15.50
C ASP A 147 -13.51 -3.23 15.07
N LEU A 148 -12.33 -3.74 14.71
CA LEU A 148 -12.12 -5.15 14.38
C LEU A 148 -12.46 -6.09 15.54
N ILE A 149 -12.05 -5.75 16.77
CA ILE A 149 -12.29 -6.58 17.95
C ILE A 149 -13.76 -6.56 18.38
N ARG A 150 -14.42 -5.38 18.35
CA ARG A 150 -15.82 -5.24 18.76
C ARG A 150 -16.75 -6.09 17.90
N TRP A 151 -16.54 -6.06 16.58
CA TRP A 151 -17.33 -6.90 15.68
C TRP A 151 -17.27 -8.38 16.03
N LYS A 152 -16.08 -8.88 16.35
CA LYS A 152 -15.90 -10.28 16.72
C LYS A 152 -16.73 -10.64 17.95
N ASN A 153 -16.96 -9.72 18.88
CA ASN A 153 -17.73 -9.99 20.10
C ASN A 153 -19.25 -9.91 19.90
N GLU A 154 -19.72 -9.20 18.89
CA GLU A 154 -21.16 -9.04 18.59
C GLU A 154 -21.70 -10.16 17.68
N SER A 155 -20.83 -10.94 17.03
CA SER A 155 -21.18 -11.97 16.05
C SER A 155 -21.34 -13.40 16.64
N PHE A 156 -21.33 -13.55 17.96
CA PHE A 156 -21.40 -14.85 18.68
C PHE A 156 -22.73 -15.11 19.42
N TRP A 157 -23.80 -14.37 19.10
CA TRP A 157 -25.11 -14.53 19.73
C TRP A 157 -26.20 -14.76 18.70
#